data_AF-A0A4V1IVH9-F1
#
_entry.id   AF-A0A4V1IVH9-F1
#
_cell.length_a   1.000
_cell.length_b   1.000
_cell.length_c   1.000
_cell.angle_alpha   90.00
_cell.angle_beta   90.00
_cell.angle_gamma   90.00
#
_symmetry.space_group_name_H-M   'P 1'
#
loop_
_entity.id
_entity.type
_entity.pdbx_description
1 polymer ?
#
loop_
_entity_poly.entity_id
_entity_poly.type
_entity_poly.pdbx_seq_one_letter_code
_entity_poly.pdbx_strand_id
1 'polypeptide(L)' 'MVQKTTFIQKLYAILSDSSFQHLIHWHPEGQSFIVEDPAEFARQVLPKEYKHGNFTSFVRQLNL' A
#
# COMPACT_ATOMS: atom_id res chain seq x y z
N MET A 1 -22.75 -0.55 -12.64
CA MET A 1 -21.74 0.52 -12.69
C MET A 1 -20.57 0.06 -11.82
N VAL A 2 -19.39 -0.19 -12.40
CA VAL A 2 -18.23 -0.59 -11.58
C VAL A 2 -17.69 0.66 -10.90
N GLN A 3 -17.80 0.74 -9.57
CA GLN A 3 -17.16 1.80 -8.81
C GLN A 3 -15.64 1.63 -8.92
N LYS A 4 -14.96 2.66 -9.41
CA LYS A 4 -13.50 2.68 -9.50
C LYS A 4 -12.95 2.90 -8.08
N THR A 5 -12.33 1.89 -7.49
CA THR A 5 -11.65 2.02 -6.20
C THR A 5 -10.54 3.07 -6.30
N THR A 6 -10.54 4.03 -5.39
CA THR A 6 -9.53 5.10 -5.33
C THR A 6 -8.21 4.59 -4.75
N PHE A 7 -7.12 5.36 -4.91
CA PHE A 7 -5.83 5.03 -4.31
C PHE A 7 -5.93 4.87 -2.78
N ILE A 8 -6.61 5.81 -2.10
CA ILE A 8 -6.78 5.78 -0.64
C ILE A 8 -7.56 4.55 -0.18
N GLN A 9 -8.61 4.16 -0.89
CA GLN A 9 -9.37 2.95 -0.57
C GLN A 9 -8.49 1.68 -0.69
N LYS A 10 -7.64 1.59 -1.71
CA LYS A 10 -6.70 0.48 -1.86
C LYS A 10 -5.61 0.48 -0.79
N LEU A 11 -5.05 1.65 -0.49
CA LEU A 11 -4.04 1.81 0.55
C LEU A 11 -4.58 1.35 1.91
N TYR A 12 -5.81 1.75 2.25
CA TYR A 12 -6.45 1.30 3.48
C TYR A 12 -6.68 -0.21 3.49
N ALA A 13 -7.11 -0.80 2.38
CA ALA A 13 -7.28 -2.25 2.27
C ALA A 13 -5.95 -3.00 2.49
N ILE A 14 -4.85 -2.52 1.88
CA ILE A 14 -3.50 -3.06 2.07
C ILE A 14 -3.08 -3.00 3.54
N LEU A 15 -3.25 -1.84 4.18
CA LEU A 15 -2.90 -1.63 5.59
C LEU A 15 -3.75 -2.45 6.56
N SER A 16 -4.95 -2.85 6.13
CA SER A 16 -5.88 -3.68 6.93
C SER A 16 -5.64 -5.18 6.75
N ASP A 17 -4.83 -5.59 5.78
CA ASP A 17 -4.57 -7.01 5.51
C ASP A 17 -3.43 -7.53 6.38
N SER A 18 -3.77 -8.42 7.31
CA SER A 18 -2.81 -9.08 8.21
C SER A 18 -1.68 -9.84 7.47
N SER A 19 -1.92 -10.30 6.24
CA SER A 19 -0.89 -10.99 5.45
C SER A 19 0.22 -10.05 4.98
N PHE A 20 -0.04 -8.74 4.92
CA PHE A 20 0.94 -7.72 4.52
C PHE A 20 1.54 -6.95 5.70
N GLN A 21 1.11 -7.19 6.94
CA GLN A 21 1.56 -6.44 8.12
C GLN A 21 3.08 -6.46 8.33
N HIS A 22 3.77 -7.51 7.89
CA HIS A 22 5.24 -7.61 7.95
C HIS A 22 5.98 -6.74 6.91
N LEU A 23 5.27 -6.16 5.94
CA LEU A 23 5.82 -5.29 4.89
C LEU A 23 5.29 -3.87 5.00
N ILE A 24 4.03 -3.71 5.41
CA ILE A 24 3.37 -2.41 5.56
C ILE A 24 2.34 -2.48 6.67
N HIS A 25 2.39 -1.56 7.63
CA HIS A 25 1.46 -1.54 8.76
C HIS A 25 1.32 -0.14 9.36
N TRP A 26 0.24 0.06 10.12
CA TRP A 26 0.08 1.27 10.92
C TRP A 26 1.17 1.36 12.00
N HIS A 27 1.72 2.56 12.18
CA HIS A 27 2.49 2.88 13.38
C HIS A 27 1.61 2.62 14.62
N PRO A 28 2.16 2.17 15.76
CA PRO A 28 1.36 1.87 16.95
C PRO A 28 0.47 3.01 17.44
N GLU A 29 0.90 4.26 17.22
CA GLU A 29 0.13 5.46 17.56
C GLU A 29 -1.04 5.75 16.59
N GLY A 30 -1.12 5.03 15.46
CA GLY A 30 -2.23 5.07 14.50
C GLY A 30 -2.27 6.30 13.59
N GLN A 31 -1.29 7.21 13.68
CA GLN A 31 -1.27 8.47 12.93
C GLN A 31 -0.51 8.40 11.60
N SER A 32 0.31 7.37 11.42
CA SER A 32 1.13 7.14 10.25
C SER A 32 1.23 5.64 9.98
N PHE A 33 1.77 5.28 8.83
CA PHE A 33 2.10 3.89 8.51
C PHE A 33 3.56 3.78 8.12
N ILE A 34 4.11 2.58 8.29
CA ILE A 34 5.49 2.24 7.97
C ILE A 34 5.49 1.23 6.82
N VAL A 35 6.45 1.37 5.92
CA VAL A 35 6.82 0.33 4.94
C VAL A 35 8.20 -0.19 5.34
N GLU A 36 8.26 -1.42 5.85
CA GLU A 36 9.46 -2.01 6.46
C GLU A 36 10.56 -2.26 5.43
N ASP A 37 10.20 -2.91 4.32
CA ASP A 37 11.08 -3.14 3.17
C ASP A 37 10.38 -2.66 1.90
N PRO A 38 10.72 -1.45 1.39
CA PRO A 38 10.14 -0.91 0.18
C PRO A 38 10.33 -1.79 -1.07
N ALA A 39 11.47 -2.48 -1.18
CA ALA A 39 11.75 -3.33 -2.33
C ALA A 39 10.87 -4.58 -2.30
N GLU A 40 10.75 -5.20 -1.14
CA GLU A 40 9.94 -6.39 -0.96
C GLU A 40 8.44 -6.09 -1.04
N PHE A 41 7.99 -4.98 -0.44
CA PHE A 41 6.63 -4.47 -0.60
C PHE A 41 6.27 -4.25 -2.08
N ALA A 42 7.17 -3.60 -2.83
CA ALA A 42 6.98 -3.33 -4.25
C ALA A 42 6.92 -4.60 -5.10
N ARG A 43 7.63 -5.66 -4.70
CA ARG A 43 7.66 -6.95 -5.39
C ARG A 43 6.45 -7.83 -5.04
N GLN A 44 6.01 -7.82 -3.78
CA GLN A 44 5.00 -8.76 -3.28
C GLN A 44 3.58 -8.20 -3.25
N VAL A 45 3.41 -6.93 -2.93
CA VAL A 45 2.08 -6.33 -2.66
C VAL A 45 1.60 -5.53 -3.85
N LEU A 46 2.44 -4.62 -4.38
CA LEU A 46 2.03 -3.72 -5.46
C LEU A 46 1.51 -4.43 -6.73
N PRO A 47 2.08 -5.57 -7.20
CA PRO A 47 1.54 -6.27 -8.38
C PRO A 47 0.22 -6.99 -8.13
N LYS A 48 -0.14 -7.29 -6.87
CA LYS A 48 -1.42 -7.90 -6.49
C LYS A 48 -2.53 -6.84 -6.48
N GLU A 49 -2.20 -5.66 -5.99
CA GLU A 49 -3.18 -4.59 -5.75
C GLU A 49 -3.25 -3.55 -6.88
N TYR A 50 -2.18 -3.41 -7.65
CA TYR A 50 -2.05 -2.46 -8.76
C TYR A 50 -1.53 -3.18 -10.02
N LYS A 51 -1.65 -2.50 -11.17
CA LYS A 51 -1.21 -3.05 -12.46
C LYS A 51 0.31 -3.14 -12.61
N HIS A 52 1.09 -2.61 -11.66
CA HIS A 52 2.53 -2.55 -11.71
C HIS A 52 3.15 -2.55 -10.30
N GLY A 53 4.33 -3.15 -10.16
CA GLY A 53 5.11 -3.18 -8.92
C GLY A 53 5.98 -1.95 -8.64
N ASN A 54 5.63 -0.77 -9.16
CA ASN A 54 6.49 0.41 -9.09
C ASN A 54 6.29 1.23 -7.79
N PHE A 55 7.27 1.18 -6.90
CA PHE A 55 7.25 1.91 -5.63
C PHE A 55 7.22 3.45 -5.80
N THR A 56 7.97 3.99 -6.76
CA THR A 56 7.98 5.45 -7.03
C THR A 56 6.59 5.95 -7.42
N SER A 57 5.83 5.16 -8.17
CA SER A 57 4.44 5.51 -8.51
C SER A 57 3.52 5.49 -7.30
N PHE A 58 3.72 4.53 -6.38
CA PHE A 58 3.01 4.47 -5.10
C PHE A 58 3.31 5.71 -4.25
N VAL A 59 4.58 6.08 -4.06
CA VAL A 59 4.99 7.30 -3.34
C VAL A 59 4.42 8.56 -3.98
N ARG A 60 4.41 8.64 -5.32
CA ARG A 60 3.79 9.78 -6.01
C ARG A 60 2.32 9.91 -5.68
N GLN A 61 1.56 8.82 -5.59
CA GLN A 61 0.13 8.86 -5.24
C GLN A 61 -0.12 9.30 -3.79
N LEU A 62 0.84 9.09 -2.87
CA LEU A 62 0.77 9.64 -1.50
C LEU A 62 0.99 11.15 -1.45
N ASN A 63 1.73 11.69 -2.41
CA ASN A 63 2.13 13.10 -2.48
C ASN A 63 1.25 13.96 -3.42
N LEU A 64 0.18 13.39 -3.97
CA LEU A 64 -0.82 14.12 -4.76
C LEU A 64 -1.80 14.87 -3.85
#